data_AF-A0A3N5H9L4-F1
#
_entry.id   AF-A0A3N5H9L4-F1
#
_cell.length_a   1.000
_cell.length_b   1.000
_cell.length_c   1.000
_cell.angle_alpha   90.00
_cell.angle_beta   90.00
_cell.angle_gamma   90.00
#
_symmetry.space_group_name_H-M   'P 1'
#
loop_
_entity.id
_entity.type
_entity.pdbx_description
1 polymer ?
#
loop_
_entity_poly.entity_id
_entity_poly.type
_entity_poly.pdbx_seq_one_letter_code
_entity_poly.pdbx_strand_id
1 'polypeptide(L)' 'MEAAGGRFLVRGGAHEVFEGDWRPTRMVMVEFPDMAAARAFYDSARYREARARRAGATEFFNMVVVQGVDQA' A
#
# COMPACT_ATOMS: atom_id res chain seq x y z
N MET A 1 -2.32 10.12 -3.27
CA MET A 1 -0.99 9.52 -3.09
C MET A 1 0.06 10.59 -3.14
N GLU A 2 0.36 11.18 -4.30
CA GLU A 2 1.35 12.28 -4.40
C GLU A 2 0.98 13.50 -3.55
N ALA A 3 -0.31 13.89 -3.51
CA ALA A 3 -0.77 14.99 -2.66
C ALA A 3 -0.58 14.78 -1.15
N ALA A 4 -0.27 13.56 -0.71
CA ALA A 4 0.03 13.22 0.69
C ALA A 4 1.52 12.89 0.90
N GLY A 5 2.39 13.23 -0.06
CA GLY A 5 3.81 12.89 -0.03
C GLY A 5 4.12 11.42 -0.31
N GLY A 6 3.14 10.64 -0.79
CA GLY A 6 3.30 9.22 -1.04
C GLY A 6 4.16 8.93 -2.29
N ARG A 7 5.25 8.18 -2.11
CA ARG A 7 6.19 7.78 -3.17
C ARG A 7 6.12 6.27 -3.42
N PHE A 8 5.92 5.87 -4.67
CA PHE A 8 5.95 4.46 -5.03
C PHE A 8 7.38 3.91 -4.97
N LEU A 9 7.59 2.85 -4.18
CA LEU A 9 8.82 2.06 -4.19
C LEU A 9 8.68 0.82 -5.07
N VAL A 10 7.49 0.20 -5.04
CA VAL A 10 7.16 -0.97 -5.86
C VAL A 10 5.75 -0.79 -6.43
N ARG A 11 5.55 -1.15 -7.70
CA ARG A 11 4.23 -1.11 -8.36
C ARG A 11 4.04 -2.26 -9.35
N GLY A 12 3.97 -3.49 -8.83
CA GLY A 12 3.81 -4.71 -9.61
C GLY A 12 5.09 -5.15 -10.32
N GLY A 13 6.25 -4.87 -9.72
CA GLY A 13 7.52 -5.42 -10.19
C GLY A 13 7.58 -6.93 -10.00
N ALA A 14 8.52 -7.58 -10.71
CA ALA A 14 8.78 -9.00 -10.53
C ALA A 14 9.17 -9.30 -9.07
N HIS A 15 8.68 -10.42 -8.56
CA HIS A 15 8.96 -10.84 -7.18
C HIS A 15 9.01 -12.36 -7.08
N GLU A 16 9.74 -12.83 -6.07
CA GLU A 16 9.89 -14.23 -5.72
C GLU A 16 9.57 -14.40 -4.24
N VAL A 17 8.97 -15.54 -3.91
CA VAL A 17 8.64 -15.90 -2.52
C VAL A 17 9.71 -16.88 -2.06
N PHE A 18 10.61 -16.43 -1.19
CA PHE A 18 11.67 -17.29 -0.66
C PHE A 18 11.18 -18.22 0.45
N GLU A 19 10.24 -17.77 1.29
CA GLU A 19 9.72 -18.53 2.44
C GLU A 19 8.21 -18.29 2.65
N GLY A 20 7.51 -19.31 3.16
CA GLY A 20 6.09 -19.26 3.51
C GLY A 20 5.13 -19.46 2.33
N ASP A 21 3.82 -19.45 2.64
CA ASP A 21 2.76 -19.75 1.66
C ASP A 21 2.12 -18.51 1.02
N TRP A 22 2.61 -17.31 1.34
CA TRP A 22 2.05 -16.09 0.76
C TRP A 22 2.41 -15.99 -0.72
N ARG A 23 1.39 -16.05 -1.60
CA ARG A 23 1.54 -15.97 -3.06
C ARG A 23 0.85 -14.72 -3.63
N PRO A 24 1.40 -13.51 -3.44
CA PRO A 24 0.81 -12.31 -4.02
C PRO A 24 0.95 -12.34 -5.55
N THR A 25 -0.11 -12.00 -6.27
CA THR A 25 -0.05 -11.83 -7.74
C THR A 25 0.51 -10.46 -8.14
N ARG A 26 0.36 -9.47 -7.26
CA ARG A 26 0.83 -8.09 -7.45
C ARG A 26 1.16 -7.47 -6.11
N MET A 27 2.35 -6.87 -6.01
CA MET A 27 2.74 -6.08 -4.84
C MET A 27 2.84 -4.59 -5.17
N VAL A 28 2.39 -3.76 -4.23
CA VAL A 28 2.53 -2.31 -4.30
C VAL A 28 3.08 -1.84 -2.95
N MET A 29 4.14 -1.06 -2.98
CA MET A 29 4.75 -0.48 -1.79
C MET A 29 4.87 1.02 -1.97
N VAL A 30 4.45 1.75 -0.95
CA VAL A 30 4.39 3.20 -0.95
C VAL A 30 5.03 3.69 0.34
N GLU A 31 6.04 4.53 0.20
CA GLU A 31 6.62 5.28 1.31
C GLU A 31 5.82 6.56 1.53
N PHE A 32 5.58 6.89 2.79
CA PHE A 32 5.02 8.16 3.22
C PHE A 32 6.01 8.84 4.17
N PRO A 33 5.97 10.18 4.32
CA PRO A 33 6.85 10.88 5.24
C PRO A 33 6.71 10.42 6.69
N ASP A 34 5.50 10.05 7.11
CA ASP A 34 5.18 9.52 8.43
C ASP A 34 3.88 8.69 8.42
N MET A 35 3.55 8.09 9.56
CA MET A 35 2.32 7.31 9.76
C MET A 35 1.04 8.15 9.65
N ALA A 36 1.08 9.42 10.04
CA ALA A 36 -0.07 10.30 9.99
C ALA A 36 -0.46 10.62 8.54
N ALA A 37 0.52 10.86 7.67
CA ALA A 37 0.35 11.05 6.23
C ALA A 37 -0.23 9.81 5.55
N ALA A 38 0.28 8.61 5.89
CA ALA A 38 -0.27 7.35 5.39
C ALA A 38 -1.74 7.15 5.81
N ARG A 39 -2.07 7.48 7.06
CA ARG A 39 -3.44 7.41 7.58
C ARG A 39 -4.36 8.42 6.92
N ALA A 40 -3.93 9.67 6.80
CA ALA A 40 -4.68 10.74 6.13
C ALA A 40 -4.96 10.38 4.67
N PHE A 41 -3.99 9.76 3.97
CA PHE A 41 -4.20 9.23 2.64
C PHE A 41 -5.29 8.14 2.62
N TYR A 42 -5.21 7.15 3.51
CA TYR A 42 -6.18 6.05 3.58
C TYR A 42 -7.60 6.53 3.88
N ASP A 43 -7.72 7.54 4.74
CA ASP A 43 -9.00 8.11 5.16
C ASP A 43 -9.53 9.19 4.21
N SER A 44 -8.74 9.62 3.22
CA SER A 44 -9.16 10.64 2.24
C SER A 44 -10.39 10.22 1.43
N ALA A 45 -11.27 11.17 1.12
CA ALA A 45 -12.46 10.93 0.30
C ALA A 45 -12.13 10.25 -1.03
N ARG A 46 -11.09 10.74 -1.71
CA ARG A 46 -10.59 10.17 -2.96
C ARG A 46 -10.17 8.71 -2.81
N TYR A 47 -9.48 8.34 -1.73
CA TYR A 47 -9.09 6.94 -1.54
C TYR A 47 -10.26 6.06 -1.10
N ARG A 48 -11.22 6.59 -0.33
CA ARG A 48 -12.47 5.89 0.01
C ARG A 48 -13.26 5.53 -1.25
N GLU A 49 -13.40 6.44 -2.21
CA GLU A 49 -14.02 6.15 -3.51
C GLU A 49 -13.28 5.05 -4.28
N ALA A 50 -11.95 5.13 -4.34
CA ALA A 50 -11.13 4.10 -4.98
C ALA A 50 -11.28 2.73 -4.31
N ARG A 51 -11.37 2.68 -2.97
CA ARG A 51 -11.64 1.46 -2.21
C ARG A 51 -13.03 0.91 -2.50
N ALA A 52 -14.04 1.76 -2.58
CA ALA A 52 -15.41 1.35 -2.89
C ALA A 52 -15.49 0.71 -4.29
N ARG A 53 -14.81 1.29 -5.29
CA ARG A 53 -14.71 0.70 -6.63
C ARG A 53 -13.94 -0.61 -6.69
N ARG A 54 -13.02 -0.84 -5.73
CA ARG A 54 -12.26 -2.09 -5.62
C ARG A 54 -13.07 -3.20 -4.94
N ALA A 55 -14.12 -2.86 -4.20
CA ALA A 55 -14.93 -3.87 -3.50
C ALA A 55 -15.51 -4.86 -4.52
N GLY A 56 -15.25 -6.16 -4.31
CA GLY A 56 -15.68 -7.23 -5.23
C GLY A 56 -14.84 -7.39 -6.50
N ALA A 57 -13.84 -6.53 -6.75
CA ALA A 57 -12.98 -6.63 -7.94
C ALA A 57 -11.84 -7.67 -7.79
N THR A 58 -11.59 -8.15 -6.57
CA THR A 58 -10.57 -9.16 -6.29
C THR A 58 -11.02 -10.04 -5.13
N GLU A 59 -10.67 -11.32 -5.18
CA GLU A 59 -10.97 -12.29 -4.12
C GLU A 59 -10.26 -11.94 -2.81
N PHE A 60 -9.03 -11.44 -2.89
CA PHE A 60 -8.22 -11.09 -1.74
C PHE A 60 -7.48 -9.76 -1.96
N PHE A 61 -7.63 -8.81 -1.03
CA PHE A 61 -6.86 -7.57 -1.00
C PHE A 61 -6.33 -7.34 0.42
N ASN A 62 -5.03 -7.51 0.60
CA ASN A 62 -4.35 -7.24 1.85
C ASN A 62 -3.60 -5.92 1.76
N MET A 63 -3.74 -5.07 2.77
CA MET A 63 -2.96 -3.86 2.90
C MET A 63 -2.66 -3.59 4.36
N VAL A 64 -1.39 -3.33 4.62
CA VAL A 64 -0.87 -2.96 5.93
C VAL A 64 -0.12 -1.64 5.82
N VAL A 65 -0.05 -0.93 6.94
CA VAL A 65 0.85 0.21 7.12
C VAL A 65 1.74 -0.13 8.30
N VAL A 66 3.03 0.14 8.15
CA VAL A 66 4.05 -0.25 9.14
C VAL A 66 4.92 0.97 9.38
N GLN A 67 5.20 1.26 10.66
CA GLN A 67 6.16 2.28 11.04
C GLN A 67 7.55 1.85 10.60
N GLY A 68 8.24 2.70 9.85
CA GLY A 68 9.63 2.47 9.46
C GLY A 68 10.58 2.57 10.65
N VAL A 69 11.77 1.98 10.51
CA VAL A 69 12.86 2.17 11.47
C VAL A 69 13.41 3.58 11.38
N ASP A 70 13.97 4.08 12.47
CA ASP A 70 14.74 5.32 12.46
C ASP A 70 15.93 5.17 11.50
N GLN A 71 16.09 6.15 10.60
CA GLN A 71 17.25 6.21 9.72
C GLN A 71 18.43 6.75 10.53
N ALA A 72 19.54 6.01 10.55
CA ALA A 72 20.78 6.41 11.21
C ALA A 72 21.52 7.52 10.44
#